data_AF-A0A9J7BYU4-F1
#
_entry.id   AF-A0A9J7BYU4-F1
#
_cell.length_a   1.000
_cell.length_b   1.000
_cell.length_c   1.000
_cell.angle_alpha   90.00
_cell.angle_beta   90.00
_cell.angle_gamma   90.00
#
_symmetry.space_group_name_H-M   'P 1'
#
loop_
_entity.id
_entity.type
_entity.pdbx_description
1 polymer ?
#
loop_
_entity_poly.entity_id
_entity_poly.type
_entity_poly.pdbx_seq_one_letter_code
_entity_poly.pdbx_strand_id
1 'polypeptide(L)'
;MSTEISSLRQDLRDAVAWRRMDIVIEVGLVLGAVLGMVGTVVASTNMRALLWTIDGTGLIVATCLLAIRALRHGDDCVAAGFLVYALGEAVMSIGNTAGMHGSIAPFQAGAALWATGLVLTAVPKVFARATRLTSLVAAVLFAIVSVRGALGQEILPTSRPLPFFAYPFLVLTFAGWFWHVARRHR
;
A
#
# COMPACT_ATOMS: atom_id res chain seq x y z
N MET A 1 3.44 14.07 -42.90
CA MET A 1 2.94 12.68 -43.04
C MET A 1 3.79 11.64 -42.28
N SER A 2 5.11 11.49 -42.54
CA SER A 2 5.95 10.53 -41.80
C SER A 2 6.03 10.80 -40.28
N THR A 3 6.25 12.07 -39.89
CA THR A 3 6.36 12.49 -38.48
C THR A 3 5.06 12.29 -37.69
N GLU A 4 3.92 12.55 -38.32
CA GLU A 4 2.59 12.45 -37.70
C GLU A 4 2.15 10.98 -37.48
N ILE A 5 2.53 10.09 -38.39
CA ILE A 5 2.34 8.64 -38.19
C ILE A 5 3.26 8.13 -37.06
N SER A 6 4.47 8.70 -36.91
CA SER A 6 5.39 8.32 -35.84
C SER A 6 4.92 8.79 -34.46
N SER A 7 4.35 10.00 -34.34
CA SER A 7 3.79 10.51 -33.09
C SER A 7 2.55 9.72 -32.68
N LEU A 8 1.61 9.47 -33.60
CA LEU A 8 0.41 8.66 -33.31
C LEU A 8 0.78 7.25 -32.81
N ARG A 9 1.80 6.62 -33.42
CA ARG A 9 2.29 5.31 -32.97
C ARG A 9 2.91 5.37 -31.57
N GLN A 10 3.58 6.47 -31.23
CA GLN A 10 4.14 6.67 -29.89
C GLN A 10 3.04 6.84 -28.85
N ASP A 11 2.05 7.70 -29.14
CA ASP A 11 0.91 7.94 -28.25
C ASP A 11 0.11 6.66 -27.97
N LEU A 12 -0.11 5.84 -29.00
CA LEU A 12 -0.77 4.54 -28.86
C LEU A 12 0.04 3.56 -28.01
N ARG A 13 1.37 3.51 -28.19
CA ARG A 13 2.25 2.67 -27.35
C ARG A 13 2.19 3.10 -25.89
N ASP A 14 2.24 4.40 -25.65
CA ASP A 14 2.20 4.96 -24.30
C ASP A 14 0.84 4.67 -23.65
N ALA A 15 -0.26 4.86 -24.36
CA ALA A 15 -1.60 4.52 -23.88
C ALA A 15 -1.75 3.02 -23.51
N VAL A 16 -1.23 2.12 -24.33
CA VAL A 16 -1.24 0.67 -24.05
C VAL A 16 -0.35 0.34 -22.84
N ALA A 17 0.83 0.95 -22.73
CA ALA A 17 1.73 0.74 -21.60
C ALA A 17 1.10 1.21 -20.29
N TRP A 18 0.47 2.39 -20.28
CA TRP A 18 -0.29 2.90 -19.14
C TRP A 18 -1.40 1.96 -18.72
N ARG A 19 -2.17 1.43 -19.67
CA ARG A 19 -3.25 0.49 -19.37
C ARG A 19 -2.75 -0.81 -18.74
N ARG A 20 -1.63 -1.36 -19.23
CA ARG A 20 -1.02 -2.56 -18.63
C ARG A 20 -0.55 -2.29 -17.20
N MET A 21 0.06 -1.12 -16.97
CA MET A 21 0.51 -0.72 -15.64
C MET A 21 -0.67 -0.56 -14.67
N ASP A 22 -1.76 0.05 -15.11
CA ASP A 22 -2.95 0.29 -14.29
C ASP A 22 -3.60 -1.02 -13.83
N ILE A 23 -3.67 -2.04 -14.70
CA ILE A 23 -4.15 -3.38 -14.32
C ILE A 23 -3.27 -3.99 -13.22
N VAL A 24 -1.95 -3.88 -13.31
CA VAL A 24 -1.03 -4.43 -12.30
C VAL A 24 -1.19 -3.71 -10.96
N ILE A 25 -1.34 -2.39 -10.98
CA ILE A 25 -1.64 -1.59 -9.77
C ILE A 25 -2.95 -2.06 -9.15
N GLU A 26 -4.02 -2.12 -9.94
CA GLU A 26 -5.34 -2.52 -9.49
C GLU A 26 -5.36 -3.91 -8.84
N VAL A 27 -4.75 -4.89 -9.52
CA VAL A 27 -4.64 -6.26 -9.00
C VAL A 27 -3.82 -6.30 -7.71
N GLY A 28 -2.67 -5.61 -7.66
CA GLY A 28 -1.83 -5.58 -6.47
C GLY A 28 -2.54 -4.95 -5.26
N LEU A 29 -3.30 -3.87 -5.46
CA LEU A 29 -4.11 -3.25 -4.40
C LEU A 29 -5.22 -4.18 -3.89
N VAL A 30 -5.89 -4.90 -4.80
CA VAL A 30 -6.95 -5.86 -4.44
C VAL A 30 -6.38 -7.06 -3.69
N LEU A 31 -5.25 -7.62 -4.15
CA LEU A 31 -4.56 -8.72 -3.47
C LEU A 31 -4.12 -8.29 -2.07
N GLY A 32 -3.49 -7.12 -1.95
CA GLY A 32 -3.11 -6.52 -0.67
C GLY A 32 -4.29 -6.39 0.30
N ALA A 33 -5.37 -5.76 -0.17
CA ALA A 33 -6.57 -5.54 0.63
C ALA A 33 -7.22 -6.85 1.11
N VAL A 34 -7.44 -7.80 0.20
CA VAL A 34 -8.19 -9.02 0.49
C VAL A 34 -7.34 -10.02 1.25
N LEU A 35 -6.15 -10.35 0.75
CA LEU A 35 -5.32 -11.39 1.35
C LEU A 35 -4.70 -10.94 2.67
N GLY A 36 -4.37 -9.65 2.83
CA GLY A 36 -3.90 -9.11 4.11
C GLY A 36 -4.97 -9.22 5.20
N MET A 37 -6.24 -8.94 4.86
CA MET A 37 -7.36 -9.10 5.79
C MET A 37 -7.63 -10.56 6.13
N VAL A 38 -7.64 -11.45 5.12
CA VAL A 38 -7.83 -12.90 5.36
C VAL A 38 -6.69 -13.47 6.19
N GLY A 39 -5.44 -13.09 5.92
CA GLY A 39 -4.27 -13.47 6.71
C GLY A 39 -4.38 -13.02 8.17
N THR A 40 -4.93 -11.84 8.40
CA THR A 40 -5.13 -11.28 9.76
C THR A 40 -6.14 -12.08 10.59
N VAL A 41 -7.10 -12.77 9.96
CA VAL A 41 -8.17 -13.50 10.67
C VAL A 41 -7.99 -15.02 10.66
N VAL A 42 -7.18 -15.57 9.75
CA VAL A 42 -6.98 -17.03 9.67
C VAL A 42 -6.20 -17.56 10.87
N ALA A 43 -6.64 -18.70 11.42
CA ALA A 43 -5.99 -19.33 12.58
C ALA A 43 -4.67 -20.04 12.22
N SER A 44 -4.59 -20.61 11.02
CA SER A 44 -3.42 -21.38 10.56
C SER A 44 -2.20 -20.48 10.31
N THR A 45 -1.09 -20.76 11.00
CA THR A 45 0.18 -20.04 10.86
C THR A 45 0.72 -20.10 9.43
N ASN A 46 0.71 -21.27 8.80
CA ASN A 46 1.22 -21.44 7.44
C ASN A 46 0.35 -20.71 6.42
N MET A 47 -0.97 -20.76 6.59
CA MET A 47 -1.89 -20.03 5.71
C MET A 47 -1.72 -18.52 5.87
N ARG A 48 -1.56 -18.04 7.10
CA ARG A 48 -1.29 -16.63 7.39
C ARG A 48 0.00 -16.16 6.73
N ALA A 49 1.08 -16.90 6.90
CA ALA A 49 2.37 -16.59 6.28
C ALA A 49 2.28 -16.52 4.74
N LEU A 50 1.60 -17.48 4.12
CA LEU A 50 1.38 -17.50 2.67
C LEU A 50 0.56 -16.30 2.21
N LEU A 51 -0.60 -16.06 2.83
CA LEU A 51 -1.47 -14.95 2.49
C LEU A 51 -0.75 -13.61 2.66
N TRP A 52 -0.04 -13.44 3.77
CA TRP A 52 0.72 -12.22 4.03
C TRP A 52 1.86 -11.99 3.05
N THR A 53 2.49 -13.06 2.58
CA THR A 53 3.55 -12.96 1.57
C THR A 53 3.00 -12.50 0.22
N ILE A 54 1.85 -13.03 -0.20
CA ILE A 54 1.22 -12.65 -1.48
C ILE A 54 0.69 -11.21 -1.39
N ASP A 55 0.05 -10.85 -0.27
CA ASP A 55 -0.47 -9.50 -0.07
C ASP A 55 0.65 -8.45 -0.09
N GLY A 56 1.70 -8.64 0.71
CA GLY A 56 2.81 -7.69 0.80
C GLY A 56 3.53 -7.53 -0.55
N THR A 57 3.73 -8.62 -1.29
CA THR A 57 4.29 -8.58 -2.65
C THR A 57 3.41 -7.77 -3.59
N GLY A 58 2.09 -7.98 -3.56
CA GLY A 58 1.13 -7.22 -4.36
C GLY A 58 1.15 -5.73 -4.04
N LEU A 59 1.21 -5.37 -2.76
CA LEU A 59 1.27 -3.98 -2.30
C LEU A 59 2.57 -3.30 -2.69
N ILE A 60 3.73 -3.95 -2.53
CA ILE A 60 5.03 -3.42 -2.96
C ILE A 60 4.99 -3.08 -4.45
N VAL A 61 4.55 -4.02 -5.29
CA VAL A 61 4.47 -3.80 -6.74
C VAL A 61 3.52 -2.65 -7.08
N ALA A 62 2.30 -2.66 -6.52
CA ALA A 62 1.30 -1.63 -6.81
C ALA A 62 1.78 -0.23 -6.39
N THR A 63 2.37 -0.09 -5.21
CA THR A 63 2.84 1.19 -4.69
C THR A 63 4.07 1.70 -5.42
N CYS A 64 5.01 0.84 -5.82
CA CYS A 64 6.12 1.24 -6.71
C CYS A 64 5.62 1.80 -8.04
N LEU A 65 4.63 1.15 -8.67
CA LEU A 65 4.05 1.64 -9.92
C LEU A 65 3.24 2.93 -9.74
N LEU A 66 2.51 3.05 -8.62
CA LEU A 66 1.84 4.30 -8.23
C LEU A 66 2.84 5.44 -8.00
N ALA A 67 4.02 5.15 -7.42
CA ALA A 67 5.09 6.14 -7.26
C ALA A 67 5.61 6.63 -8.61
N ILE A 68 5.90 5.71 -9.55
CA ILE A 68 6.32 6.06 -10.92
C ILE A 68 5.24 6.92 -11.60
N ARG A 69 3.96 6.57 -11.41
CA ARG A 69 2.84 7.35 -11.94
C ARG A 69 2.79 8.75 -11.34
N ALA A 70 2.92 8.87 -10.03
CA ALA A 70 2.94 10.16 -9.33
C ALA A 70 4.10 11.04 -9.80
N LEU A 71 5.31 10.50 -9.95
CA LEU A 71 6.47 11.22 -10.50
C LEU A 71 6.20 11.74 -11.91
N ARG A 72 5.60 10.92 -12.77
CA ARG A 72 5.23 11.33 -14.14
C ARG A 72 4.15 12.43 -14.19
N HIS A 73 3.41 12.63 -13.10
CA HIS A 73 2.46 13.73 -12.94
C HIS A 73 3.02 14.93 -12.16
N GLY A 74 4.28 14.87 -11.72
CA GLY A 74 4.90 15.92 -10.91
C GLY A 74 4.44 15.92 -9.44
N ASP A 75 3.78 14.86 -8.98
CA ASP A 75 3.28 14.72 -7.60
C ASP A 75 4.36 14.08 -6.70
N ASP A 76 5.53 14.72 -6.58
CA ASP A 76 6.72 14.15 -5.92
C ASP A 76 6.48 13.74 -4.46
N CYS A 77 5.66 14.50 -3.72
CA CYS A 77 5.30 14.17 -2.34
C CYS A 77 4.46 12.88 -2.26
N VAL A 78 3.52 12.69 -3.20
CA VAL A 78 2.73 11.46 -3.28
C VAL A 78 3.61 10.29 -3.69
N ALA A 79 4.51 10.49 -4.65
CA ALA A 79 5.46 9.47 -5.06
C ALA A 79 6.34 9.00 -3.89
N ALA A 80 6.91 9.95 -3.14
CA ALA A 80 7.67 9.64 -1.93
C ALA A 80 6.84 8.85 -0.92
N GLY A 81 5.57 9.22 -0.73
CA GLY A 81 4.65 8.49 0.14
C GLY A 81 4.46 7.03 -0.26
N PHE A 82 4.28 6.76 -1.55
CA PHE A 82 4.17 5.38 -2.05
C PHE A 82 5.48 4.59 -1.92
N LEU A 83 6.64 5.22 -2.15
CA LEU A 83 7.93 4.56 -1.96
C LEU A 83 8.18 4.23 -0.48
N VAL A 84 7.89 5.16 0.43
CA VAL A 84 8.01 4.92 1.87
C VAL A 84 7.05 3.81 2.32
N TYR A 85 5.83 3.79 1.78
CA TYR A 85 4.90 2.69 2.04
C TYR A 85 5.46 1.34 1.57
N ALA A 86 6.00 1.26 0.34
CA ALA A 86 6.60 0.05 -0.22
C ALA A 86 7.77 -0.46 0.64
N LEU A 87 8.61 0.45 1.15
CA LEU A 87 9.68 0.12 2.08
C LEU A 87 9.13 -0.44 3.40
N GLY A 88 8.07 0.15 3.93
CA GLY A 88 7.37 -0.37 5.10
C GLY A 88 6.88 -1.81 4.89
N GLU A 89 6.20 -2.05 3.78
CA GLU A 89 5.71 -3.37 3.39
C GLU A 89 6.84 -4.39 3.25
N ALA A 90 7.96 -4.00 2.62
CA ALA A 90 9.12 -4.87 2.47
C ALA A 90 9.74 -5.24 3.82
N VAL A 91 9.82 -4.30 4.76
CA VAL A 91 10.30 -4.57 6.13
C VAL A 91 9.38 -5.53 6.86
N MET A 92 8.05 -5.33 6.78
CA MET A 92 7.06 -6.21 7.44
C MET A 92 7.09 -7.62 6.88
N SER A 93 7.27 -7.73 5.56
CA SER A 93 7.29 -9.00 4.84
C SER A 93 8.38 -9.96 5.33
N ILE A 94 9.49 -9.44 5.88
CA ILE A 94 10.55 -10.25 6.50
C ILE A 94 10.00 -11.09 7.67
N GLY A 95 9.00 -10.57 8.39
CA GLY A 95 8.37 -11.23 9.53
C GLY A 95 7.35 -12.32 9.18
N ASN A 96 6.89 -12.41 7.92
CA ASN A 96 5.76 -13.27 7.54
C ASN A 96 6.03 -14.76 7.79
N THR A 97 7.26 -15.21 7.55
CA THR A 97 7.67 -16.62 7.72
C THR A 97 8.32 -16.89 9.08
N ALA A 98 8.59 -15.85 9.87
CA ALA A 98 9.22 -15.96 11.19
C ALA A 98 8.24 -16.32 12.33
N GLY A 99 6.95 -16.49 12.01
CA GLY A 99 5.88 -16.70 12.98
C GLY A 99 5.46 -15.41 13.71
N MET A 100 4.48 -15.51 14.60
CA MET A 100 3.84 -14.33 15.21
C MET A 100 4.76 -13.50 16.11
N HIS A 101 5.59 -14.14 16.94
CA HIS A 101 6.53 -13.40 17.78
C HIS A 101 7.71 -12.87 16.96
N GLY A 102 8.18 -13.64 15.97
CA GLY A 102 9.24 -13.20 15.05
C GLY A 102 8.83 -12.01 14.18
N SER A 103 7.53 -11.79 13.99
CA SER A 103 7.02 -10.65 13.22
C SER A 103 6.93 -9.34 14.01
N ILE A 104 7.07 -9.34 15.34
CA ILE A 104 6.87 -8.13 16.18
C ILE A 104 7.76 -6.96 15.73
N ALA A 105 9.08 -7.18 15.69
CA ALA A 105 10.04 -6.14 15.33
C ALA A 105 9.86 -5.61 13.89
N PRO A 106 9.82 -6.46 12.84
CA PRO A 106 9.59 -5.98 11.47
C PRO A 106 8.20 -5.35 11.30
N PHE A 107 7.17 -5.86 11.98
CA PHE A 107 5.83 -5.28 11.97
C PHE A 107 5.83 -3.86 12.54
N GLN A 108 6.45 -3.66 13.69
CA GLN A 108 6.53 -2.34 14.34
C GLN A 108 7.28 -1.32 13.47
N ALA A 109 8.43 -1.73 12.92
CA ALA A 109 9.25 -0.87 12.07
C ALA A 109 8.50 -0.50 10.77
N GLY A 110 7.89 -1.48 10.12
CA GLY A 110 7.13 -1.24 8.91
C GLY A 110 5.83 -0.49 9.15
N ALA A 111 5.15 -0.67 10.29
CA ALA A 111 3.99 0.15 10.65
C ALA A 111 4.34 1.65 10.78
N ALA A 112 5.57 1.99 11.17
CA ALA A 112 6.03 3.37 11.24
C ALA A 112 6.22 3.96 9.83
N LEU A 113 6.78 3.15 8.93
CA LEU A 113 6.95 3.51 7.51
C LEU A 113 5.60 3.61 6.80
N TRP A 114 4.68 2.66 7.02
CA TRP A 114 3.30 2.78 6.55
C TRP A 114 2.66 4.07 7.04
N ALA A 115 2.73 4.38 8.34
CA ALA A 115 2.14 5.60 8.88
C ALA A 115 2.65 6.86 8.18
N THR A 116 3.97 6.97 7.98
CA THR A 116 4.56 8.13 7.29
C THR A 116 4.23 8.16 5.80
N GLY A 117 4.26 7.02 5.10
CA GLY A 117 3.86 6.93 3.69
C GLY A 117 2.38 7.31 3.47
N LEU A 118 1.50 6.89 4.38
CA LEU A 118 0.08 7.24 4.37
C LEU A 118 -0.15 8.74 4.59
N VAL A 119 0.63 9.40 5.45
CA VAL A 119 0.58 10.86 5.61
C VAL A 119 1.01 11.55 4.31
N LEU A 120 2.13 11.13 3.72
CA LEU A 120 2.67 11.74 2.50
C LEU A 120 1.72 11.59 1.30
N THR A 121 1.01 10.46 1.19
CA THR A 121 -0.03 10.29 0.16
C THR A 121 -1.32 11.07 0.45
N ALA A 122 -1.58 11.42 1.72
CA ALA A 122 -2.79 12.12 2.13
C ALA A 122 -2.66 13.66 2.14
N VAL A 123 -1.46 14.21 2.33
CA VAL A 123 -1.26 15.66 2.42
C VAL A 123 -1.63 16.37 1.11
N PRO A 124 -1.10 15.97 -0.07
CA PRO A 124 -1.46 16.59 -1.35
C PRO A 124 -2.92 16.38 -1.74
N LYS A 125 -3.50 17.32 -2.49
CA LYS A 125 -4.89 17.27 -2.96
C LYS A 125 -5.05 16.44 -4.26
N VAL A 126 -4.37 15.31 -4.34
CA VAL A 126 -4.39 14.40 -5.51
C VAL A 126 -5.54 13.39 -5.41
N PHE A 127 -5.75 12.83 -4.22
CA PHE A 127 -6.83 11.89 -3.95
C PHE A 127 -8.11 12.58 -3.45
N ALA A 128 -9.24 11.87 -3.57
CA ALA A 128 -10.51 12.33 -3.02
C ALA A 128 -10.42 12.54 -1.49
N ARG A 129 -11.21 13.47 -0.95
CA ARG A 129 -11.21 13.80 0.48
C ARG A 129 -11.43 12.57 1.38
N ALA A 130 -12.31 11.67 0.98
CA ALA A 130 -12.57 10.42 1.72
C ALA A 130 -11.31 9.55 1.83
N THR A 131 -10.60 9.31 0.73
CA THR A 131 -9.34 8.54 0.70
C THR A 131 -8.25 9.17 1.55
N ARG A 132 -8.13 10.50 1.49
CA ARG A 132 -7.17 11.24 2.32
C ARG A 132 -7.50 11.08 3.81
N LEU A 133 -8.78 11.15 4.18
CA LEU A 133 -9.22 10.98 5.56
C LEU A 133 -8.95 9.56 6.07
N THR A 134 -9.31 8.53 5.31
CA THR A 134 -9.04 7.13 5.71
C THR A 134 -7.54 6.86 5.82
N SER A 135 -6.74 7.45 4.94
CA SER A 135 -5.27 7.35 4.98
C SER A 135 -4.71 7.98 6.25
N LEU A 136 -5.17 9.18 6.62
CA LEU A 136 -4.75 9.85 7.85
C LEU A 136 -5.18 9.10 9.10
N VAL A 137 -6.40 8.55 9.14
CA VAL A 137 -6.85 7.74 10.28
C VAL A 137 -5.99 6.49 10.40
N ALA A 138 -5.77 5.74 9.32
CA ALA A 138 -4.88 4.59 9.32
C ALA A 138 -3.47 4.96 9.79
N ALA A 139 -2.92 6.07 9.28
CA ALA A 139 -1.61 6.56 9.65
C ALA A 139 -1.46 6.82 11.16
N VAL A 140 -2.44 7.51 11.76
CA VAL A 140 -2.43 7.78 13.22
C VAL A 140 -2.47 6.48 14.02
N LEU A 141 -3.32 5.53 13.62
CA LEU A 141 -3.47 4.26 14.34
C LEU A 141 -2.20 3.40 14.26
N PHE A 142 -1.55 3.33 13.09
CA PHE A 142 -0.27 2.63 12.94
C PHE A 142 0.88 3.36 13.63
N ALA A 143 0.89 4.69 13.65
CA ALA A 143 1.87 5.46 14.42
C ALA A 143 1.76 5.13 15.92
N ILE A 144 0.55 5.03 16.47
CA ILE A 144 0.33 4.61 17.86
C ILE A 144 0.90 3.21 18.10
N VAL A 145 0.68 2.27 17.18
CA VAL A 145 1.24 0.90 17.25
C VAL A 145 2.76 0.95 17.31
N SER A 146 3.41 1.69 16.41
CA SER A 146 4.86 1.79 16.36
C SER A 146 5.46 2.46 17.60
N VAL A 147 4.83 3.53 18.10
CA VAL A 147 5.25 4.22 19.33
C VAL A 147 5.13 3.29 20.53
N ARG A 148 4.02 2.57 20.68
CA ARG A 148 3.83 1.63 21.78
C ARG A 148 4.84 0.49 21.75
N GLY A 149 5.15 -0.02 20.56
CA GLY A 149 6.23 -1.00 20.39
C GLY A 149 7.60 -0.43 20.78
N ALA A 150 7.89 0.83 20.41
CA ALA A 150 9.14 1.50 20.79
C ALA A 150 9.25 1.73 22.31
N LEU A 151 8.11 1.81 23.00
CA LEU A 151 8.03 1.84 24.47
C LEU A 151 8.10 0.44 25.12
N GLY A 152 8.39 -0.61 24.35
CA GLY A 152 8.61 -1.96 24.85
C GLY A 152 7.37 -2.86 24.90
N GLN A 153 6.24 -2.45 24.33
CA GLN A 153 5.05 -3.30 24.28
C GLN A 153 5.14 -4.31 23.13
N GLU A 154 4.95 -5.60 23.42
CA GLU A 154 4.82 -6.63 22.40
C GLU A 154 3.46 -6.52 21.69
N ILE A 155 3.45 -5.89 20.52
CA ILE A 155 2.24 -5.75 19.71
C ILE A 155 2.35 -6.67 18.48
N LEU A 156 1.56 -7.73 18.50
CA LEU A 156 1.39 -8.61 17.35
C LEU A 156 0.58 -7.92 16.24
N PRO A 157 0.80 -8.27 14.96
CA PRO A 157 -0.02 -7.78 13.84
C PRO A 157 -1.51 -8.09 13.97
N THR A 158 -1.89 -9.10 14.77
CA THR A 158 -3.30 -9.48 14.99
C THR A 158 -3.86 -8.96 16.31
N SER A 159 -3.11 -8.12 17.04
CA SER A 159 -3.51 -7.63 18.37
C SER A 159 -4.76 -6.77 18.33
N ARG A 160 -5.55 -6.86 19.41
CA ARG A 160 -6.73 -6.02 19.64
C ARG A 160 -6.50 -5.11 20.85
N PRO A 161 -6.97 -3.85 20.84
CA PRO A 161 -7.73 -3.21 19.73
C PRO A 161 -6.85 -2.80 18.54
N LEU A 162 -5.57 -2.49 18.78
CA LEU A 162 -4.62 -2.07 17.75
C LEU A 162 -3.56 -3.16 17.53
N PRO A 163 -3.18 -3.47 16.29
CA PRO A 163 -3.54 -2.80 15.02
C PRO A 163 -4.86 -3.26 14.38
N PHE A 164 -5.58 -4.24 14.94
CA PHE A 164 -6.73 -4.88 14.28
C PHE A 164 -7.76 -3.90 13.69
N PHE A 165 -8.09 -2.82 14.41
CA PHE A 165 -9.03 -1.80 13.93
C PHE A 165 -8.43 -0.73 12.99
N ALA A 166 -7.12 -0.73 12.75
CA ALA A 166 -6.47 0.13 11.77
C ALA A 166 -6.63 -0.40 10.33
N TYR A 167 -6.62 -1.72 10.15
CA TYR A 167 -6.67 -2.34 8.83
C TYR A 167 -7.91 -1.98 7.99
N PRO A 168 -9.14 -1.85 8.53
CA PRO A 168 -10.27 -1.39 7.72
C PRO A 168 -10.06 0.00 7.09
N PHE A 169 -9.42 0.93 7.80
CA PHE A 169 -9.10 2.26 7.25
C PHE A 169 -8.00 2.18 6.18
N LEU A 170 -7.04 1.26 6.36
CA LEU A 170 -6.03 0.97 5.36
C LEU A 170 -6.66 0.40 4.07
N VAL A 171 -7.55 -0.58 4.20
CA VAL A 171 -8.30 -1.18 3.08
C VAL A 171 -9.15 -0.14 2.35
N LEU A 172 -9.84 0.74 3.07
CA LEU A 172 -10.59 1.84 2.46
C LEU A 172 -9.68 2.83 1.71
N THR A 173 -8.45 3.02 2.20
CA THR A 173 -7.44 3.82 1.52
C THR A 173 -7.00 3.18 0.21
N PHE A 174 -6.75 1.86 0.21
CA PHE A 174 -6.44 1.10 -1.01
C PHE A 174 -7.58 1.16 -2.01
N ALA A 175 -8.83 1.03 -1.56
CA ALA A 175 -10.00 1.20 -2.43
C ALA A 175 -10.06 2.61 -3.04
N GLY A 176 -9.65 3.63 -2.30
CA GLY A 176 -9.50 4.99 -2.78
C GLY A 176 -8.42 5.15 -3.85
N TRP A 177 -7.24 4.53 -3.66
CA TRP A 177 -6.16 4.51 -4.65
C TRP A 177 -6.55 3.74 -5.91
N PHE A 178 -7.17 2.57 -5.74
CA PHE A 178 -7.73 1.77 -6.82
C PHE A 178 -8.70 2.61 -7.66
N TRP A 179 -9.66 3.27 -6.99
CA TRP A 179 -10.67 4.07 -7.66
C TRP A 179 -10.09 5.30 -8.36
N HIS A 180 -8.97 5.85 -7.86
CA HIS A 180 -8.23 6.92 -8.54
C HIS A 180 -7.60 6.44 -9.85
N VAL A 181 -7.06 5.22 -9.88
CA VAL A 181 -6.52 4.59 -11.10
C VAL A 181 -7.67 4.25 -12.06
N ALA A 182 -8.67 3.53 -11.58
CA ALA A 182 -9.78 3.03 -12.40
C ALA A 182 -10.61 4.14 -13.07
N ARG A 183 -10.75 5.31 -12.42
CA ARG A 183 -11.47 6.46 -13.00
C ARG A 183 -10.83 7.02 -14.26
N ARG A 184 -9.53 6.79 -14.49
CA ARG A 184 -8.85 7.25 -15.72
C ARG A 184 -9.10 6.35 -16.94
N HIS A 185 -9.78 5.21 -16.75
CA HIS A 185 -10.20 4.32 -17.83
C HIS A 185 -11.55 4.69 -18.45
N ARG A 186 -12.30 5.62 -17.83
CA ARG A 186 -13.61 6.09 -18.28
C ARG A 186 -13.50 7.48 -18.87
#